data_AF-A0A2P5NSW7-F1
#
_entry.id   AF-A0A2P5NSW7-F1
#
_cell.length_a   1.000
_cell.length_b   1.000
_cell.length_c   1.000
_cell.angle_alpha   90.00
_cell.angle_beta   90.00
_cell.angle_gamma   90.00
#
_symmetry.space_group_name_H-M   'P 1'
#
loop_
_entity.id
_entity.type
_entity.pdbx_description
1 polymer ?
#
loop_
_entity_poly.entity_id
_entity_poly.type
_entity_poly.pdbx_seq_one_letter_code
_entity_poly.pdbx_strand_id
1 'polypeptide(L)'
;MTRRTPKEAAASIARFFDSGVAALGEKLGPVLWQFPHTRKFAPEYFEGFFAALPKEIEGTRLRHAVEVRNESFMSTDFVALARAHQVAIVIAGDSEFPLIADLTAPFVYARIMGTDASHPAGYSERELDAWATRARIWAQGEAPADLPRLSVNMPKRNARDVFLYVIRGAKVRNPAAAMGLMERLGR
;
A
#
# COMPACT_ATOMS: atom_id res chain seq x y z
N MET A 1 -18.43 -3.02 -13.55
CA MET A 1 -18.85 -1.62 -13.70
C MET A 1 -17.96 -0.71 -12.86
N THR A 2 -17.43 0.37 -13.43
CA THR A 2 -16.65 1.38 -12.69
C THR A 2 -17.59 2.23 -11.85
N ARG A 3 -17.35 2.33 -10.53
CA ARG A 3 -18.14 3.19 -9.63
C ARG A 3 -17.74 4.65 -9.88
N ARG A 4 -18.67 5.43 -10.43
CA ARG A 4 -18.41 6.80 -10.91
C ARG A 4 -18.56 7.83 -9.80
N THR A 5 -19.42 7.56 -8.82
CA THR A 5 -19.74 8.51 -7.73
C THR A 5 -19.28 8.00 -6.35
N PRO A 6 -19.09 8.89 -5.36
CA PRO A 6 -18.83 8.49 -3.97
C PRO A 6 -19.91 7.59 -3.39
N LYS A 7 -21.18 7.88 -3.69
CA LYS A 7 -22.32 7.09 -3.21
C LYS A 7 -22.29 5.65 -3.72
N GLU A 8 -21.95 5.45 -5.00
CA GLU A 8 -21.78 4.11 -5.58
C GLU A 8 -20.61 3.35 -4.97
N ALA A 9 -19.52 4.07 -4.66
CA ALA A 9 -18.37 3.50 -3.99
C ALA A 9 -18.72 3.08 -2.55
N ALA A 10 -19.35 3.96 -1.77
CA ALA A 10 -19.82 3.68 -0.41
C ALA A 10 -20.73 2.44 -0.36
N ALA A 11 -21.71 2.35 -1.26
CA ALA A 11 -22.58 1.18 -1.35
C ALA A 11 -21.81 -0.12 -1.69
N SER A 12 -20.70 -0.01 -2.43
CA SER A 12 -19.86 -1.17 -2.74
C SER A 12 -18.93 -1.55 -1.60
N ILE A 13 -18.43 -0.57 -0.85
CA ILE A 13 -17.64 -0.78 0.37
C ILE A 13 -18.50 -1.49 1.40
N ALA A 14 -19.73 -1.01 1.65
CA ALA A 14 -20.68 -1.66 2.55
C ALA A 14 -20.90 -3.13 2.17
N ARG A 15 -21.28 -3.41 0.91
CA ARG A 15 -21.46 -4.79 0.43
C ARG A 15 -20.23 -5.69 0.60
N PHE A 16 -19.02 -5.14 0.46
CA PHE A 16 -17.80 -5.91 0.68
C PHE A 16 -17.67 -6.32 2.15
N PHE A 17 -17.90 -5.39 3.07
CA PHE A 17 -17.82 -5.69 4.50
C PHE A 17 -18.98 -6.58 5.00
N ASP A 18 -20.17 -6.39 4.45
CA ASP A 18 -21.35 -7.22 4.71
C ASP A 18 -21.22 -8.65 4.15
N SER A 19 -20.20 -8.93 3.32
CA SER A 19 -19.98 -10.27 2.76
C SER A 19 -19.41 -11.29 3.77
N GLY A 20 -19.20 -10.88 5.03
CA GLY A 20 -18.69 -11.74 6.10
C GLY A 20 -17.17 -11.69 6.29
N VAL A 21 -16.50 -10.69 5.72
CA VAL A 21 -15.04 -10.51 5.83
C VAL A 21 -14.56 -10.35 7.28
N ALA A 22 -15.47 -9.91 8.18
CA ALA A 22 -15.23 -9.82 9.61
C ALA A 22 -14.84 -11.15 10.27
N ALA A 23 -15.28 -12.29 9.71
CA ALA A 23 -14.97 -13.63 10.23
C ALA A 23 -13.46 -13.95 10.24
N LEU A 24 -12.63 -13.17 9.54
CA LEU A 24 -11.17 -13.29 9.59
C LEU A 24 -10.56 -12.75 10.90
N GLY A 25 -11.27 -11.87 11.63
CA GLY A 25 -10.82 -11.27 12.89
C GLY A 25 -9.40 -10.71 12.79
N GLU A 26 -8.52 -11.10 13.73
CA GLU A 26 -7.12 -10.67 13.79
C GLU A 26 -6.31 -11.03 12.53
N LYS A 27 -6.75 -11.99 11.72
CA LYS A 27 -6.09 -12.42 10.47
C LYS A 27 -6.44 -11.57 9.25
N LEU A 28 -7.39 -10.64 9.36
CA LEU A 28 -7.91 -9.86 8.23
C LEU A 28 -6.82 -9.01 7.53
N GLY A 29 -5.84 -8.52 8.28
CA GLY A 29 -4.80 -7.64 7.73
C GLY A 29 -5.35 -6.36 7.10
N PRO A 30 -4.57 -5.63 6.29
CA PRO A 30 -5.05 -4.45 5.58
C PRO A 30 -5.88 -4.82 4.34
N VAL A 31 -6.98 -4.09 4.13
CA VAL A 31 -7.83 -4.17 2.94
C VAL A 31 -7.25 -3.28 1.84
N LEU A 32 -6.94 -3.89 0.69
CA LEU A 32 -6.39 -3.21 -0.47
C LEU A 32 -7.49 -2.78 -1.45
N TRP A 33 -7.52 -1.49 -1.78
CA TRP A 33 -8.36 -0.90 -2.81
C TRP A 33 -7.50 -0.50 -4.02
N GLN A 34 -7.52 -1.32 -5.06
CA GLN A 34 -6.75 -1.07 -6.28
C GLN A 34 -7.60 -0.34 -7.33
N PHE A 35 -7.07 0.77 -7.85
CA PHE A 35 -7.71 1.55 -8.91
C PHE A 35 -7.04 1.31 -10.27
N PRO A 36 -7.82 1.28 -11.38
CA PRO A 36 -7.26 1.15 -12.72
C PRO A 36 -6.51 2.41 -13.15
N HIS A 37 -5.59 2.29 -14.11
CA HIS A 37 -4.84 3.43 -14.67
C HIS A 37 -5.73 4.52 -15.29
N THR A 38 -6.95 4.17 -15.71
CA THR A 38 -7.93 5.13 -16.25
C THR A 38 -8.58 6.01 -15.19
N ARG A 39 -8.48 5.66 -13.89
CA ARG A 39 -8.98 6.50 -12.81
C ARG A 39 -7.99 7.63 -12.59
N LYS A 40 -8.43 8.87 -12.76
CA LYS A 40 -7.67 10.06 -12.36
C LYS A 40 -8.00 10.46 -10.92
N PHE A 41 -7.07 11.17 -10.28
CA PHE A 41 -7.33 11.82 -9.00
C PHE A 41 -8.42 12.88 -9.19
N ALA A 42 -9.46 12.79 -8.37
CA ALA A 42 -10.58 13.72 -8.29
C ALA A 42 -10.87 13.93 -6.79
N PRO A 43 -10.46 15.07 -6.20
CA PRO A 43 -10.45 15.26 -4.75
C PRO A 43 -11.78 14.93 -4.08
N GLU A 44 -12.90 15.41 -4.62
CA GLU A 44 -14.24 15.21 -4.05
C GLU A 44 -14.64 13.73 -4.05
N TYR A 45 -14.21 13.00 -5.09
CA TYR A 45 -14.48 11.57 -5.12
C TYR A 45 -13.68 10.82 -4.07
N PHE A 46 -12.38 11.12 -3.96
CA PHE A 46 -11.49 10.38 -3.04
C PHE A 46 -11.74 10.74 -1.59
N GLU A 47 -12.15 11.99 -1.30
CA GLU A 47 -12.67 12.38 0.02
C GLU A 47 -13.89 11.53 0.38
N GLY A 48 -14.90 11.48 -0.50
CA GLY A 48 -16.08 10.67 -0.25
C GLY A 48 -15.79 9.16 -0.20
N PHE A 49 -14.81 8.67 -0.98
CA PHE A 49 -14.37 7.28 -0.93
C PHE A 49 -13.69 6.96 0.41
N PHE A 50 -12.75 7.79 0.87
CA PHE A 50 -12.05 7.58 2.16
C PHE A 50 -12.98 7.75 3.36
N ALA A 51 -13.88 8.73 3.33
CA ALA A 51 -14.88 8.93 4.37
C ALA A 51 -15.85 7.73 4.51
N ALA A 52 -16.07 6.97 3.42
CA ALA A 52 -16.91 5.79 3.43
C ALA A 52 -16.20 4.52 3.91
N LEU A 53 -14.88 4.55 4.14
CA LEU A 53 -14.13 3.39 4.63
C LEU A 53 -14.41 3.18 6.13
N PRO A 54 -14.96 2.02 6.54
CA PRO A 54 -15.21 1.75 7.95
C PRO A 54 -13.90 1.62 8.71
N LYS A 55 -13.80 2.28 9.86
CA LYS A 55 -12.59 2.23 10.71
C LYS A 55 -12.50 0.95 11.54
N GLU A 56 -13.63 0.28 11.73
CA GLU A 56 -13.77 -0.91 12.55
C GLU A 56 -14.94 -1.75 12.04
N ILE A 57 -14.84 -3.07 12.19
CA ILE A 57 -15.95 -4.02 11.99
C ILE A 57 -15.87 -5.08 13.08
N GLU A 58 -16.98 -5.31 13.79
CA GLU A 58 -17.08 -6.33 14.86
C GLU A 58 -15.91 -6.27 15.88
N GLY A 59 -15.54 -5.06 16.32
CA GLY A 59 -14.42 -4.86 17.26
C GLY A 59 -13.02 -4.93 16.64
N THR A 60 -12.91 -5.29 15.36
CA THR A 60 -11.62 -5.37 14.64
C THR A 60 -11.34 -4.06 13.93
N ARG A 61 -10.27 -3.36 14.34
CA ARG A 61 -9.80 -2.15 13.67
C ARG A 61 -9.35 -2.46 12.24
N LEU A 62 -9.88 -1.71 11.28
CA LEU A 62 -9.57 -1.87 9.87
C LEU A 62 -8.39 -1.01 9.44
N ARG A 63 -7.61 -1.55 8.51
CA ARG A 63 -6.49 -0.88 7.85
C ARG A 63 -6.80 -0.83 6.36
N HIS A 64 -6.68 0.33 5.74
CA HIS A 64 -6.95 0.48 4.30
C HIS A 64 -5.73 0.96 3.55
N ALA A 65 -5.44 0.27 2.45
CA ALA A 65 -4.40 0.67 1.52
C ALA A 65 -5.01 0.96 0.14
N VAL A 66 -4.51 1.97 -0.55
CA VAL A 66 -4.97 2.34 -1.90
C VAL A 66 -3.82 2.24 -2.89
N GLU A 67 -4.03 1.46 -3.94
CA GLU A 67 -3.10 1.40 -5.05
C GLU A 67 -3.64 2.20 -6.21
N VAL A 68 -2.91 3.25 -6.57
CA VAL A 68 -3.22 4.14 -7.67
C VAL A 68 -2.25 3.87 -8.81
N ARG A 69 -2.75 3.98 -10.05
CA ARG A 69 -1.96 3.64 -11.24
C ARG A 69 -1.83 4.80 -12.21
N ASN A 70 -2.37 5.98 -11.90
CA ASN A 70 -2.38 7.15 -12.78
C ASN A 70 -1.53 8.28 -12.19
N GLU A 71 -0.75 8.98 -13.01
CA GLU A 71 0.16 10.05 -12.55
C GLU A 71 -0.55 11.25 -11.92
N SER A 72 -1.84 11.48 -12.21
CA SER A 72 -2.61 12.55 -11.55
C SER A 72 -2.70 12.41 -10.02
N PHE A 73 -2.39 11.25 -9.45
CA PHE A 73 -2.27 11.06 -8.00
C PHE A 73 -0.95 11.52 -7.41
N MET A 74 0.06 11.85 -8.24
CA MET A 74 1.34 12.38 -7.77
C MET A 74 1.21 13.85 -7.38
N SER A 75 0.37 14.13 -6.39
CA SER A 75 0.11 15.47 -5.85
C SER A 75 0.21 15.48 -4.32
N THR A 76 0.62 16.62 -3.77
CA THR A 76 0.62 16.84 -2.32
C THR A 76 -0.79 16.80 -1.74
N ASP A 77 -1.80 17.17 -2.52
CA ASP A 77 -3.21 17.14 -2.10
C ASP A 77 -3.70 15.72 -1.88
N PHE A 78 -3.35 14.78 -2.77
CA PHE A 78 -3.68 13.37 -2.57
C PHE A 78 -2.99 12.79 -1.34
N VAL A 79 -1.71 13.15 -1.12
CA VAL A 79 -0.96 12.75 0.07
C VAL A 79 -1.61 13.30 1.35
N ALA A 80 -2.00 14.58 1.35
CA ALA A 80 -2.67 15.21 2.49
C ALA A 80 -4.02 14.55 2.79
N LEU A 81 -4.79 14.27 1.74
CA LEU A 81 -6.08 13.59 1.82
C LEU A 81 -5.94 12.18 2.42
N ALA A 82 -5.01 11.38 1.90
CA ALA A 82 -4.74 10.05 2.43
C ALA A 82 -4.28 10.07 3.90
N ARG A 83 -3.47 11.06 4.29
CA ARG A 83 -3.04 11.28 5.68
C ARG A 83 -4.20 11.62 6.60
N ALA A 84 -5.11 12.51 6.19
CA ALA A 84 -6.26 12.92 6.98
C ALA A 84 -7.16 11.73 7.35
N HIS A 85 -7.26 10.75 6.45
CA HIS A 85 -8.06 9.54 6.64
C HIS A 85 -7.26 8.32 7.13
N GLN A 86 -5.95 8.47 7.37
CA GLN A 86 -5.04 7.38 7.77
C GLN A 86 -5.06 6.19 6.78
N VAL A 87 -5.22 6.46 5.48
CA VAL A 87 -5.22 5.46 4.41
C VAL A 87 -3.81 5.34 3.84
N ALA A 88 -3.28 4.11 3.76
CA ALA A 88 -1.94 3.88 3.25
C ALA A 88 -1.93 4.04 1.72
N ILE A 89 -1.09 4.93 1.20
CA ILE A 89 -0.78 4.89 -0.23
C ILE A 89 0.16 3.70 -0.45
N VAL A 90 -0.19 2.82 -1.38
CA VAL A 90 0.64 1.64 -1.68
C VAL A 90 1.94 2.09 -2.35
N ILE A 91 3.06 1.67 -1.77
CA ILE A 91 4.39 1.89 -2.35
C ILE A 91 4.59 0.84 -3.47
N ALA A 92 4.34 1.26 -4.70
CA ALA A 92 4.40 0.43 -5.91
C ALA A 92 5.84 0.32 -6.45
N GLY A 93 6.69 -0.42 -5.72
CA GLY A 93 8.11 -0.59 -6.04
C GLY A 93 8.37 -1.37 -7.33
N ASP A 94 9.44 -1.01 -8.03
CA ASP A 94 9.92 -1.69 -9.25
C ASP A 94 8.84 -1.86 -10.32
N SER A 95 8.06 -0.81 -10.57
CA SER A 95 6.94 -0.82 -11.51
C SER A 95 6.85 0.44 -12.35
N GLU A 96 6.00 0.39 -13.37
CA GLU A 96 5.60 1.54 -14.18
C GLU A 96 4.55 2.44 -13.52
N PHE A 97 4.05 2.07 -12.34
CA PHE A 97 3.00 2.85 -11.66
C PHE A 97 3.60 4.01 -10.85
N PRO A 98 2.79 5.04 -10.55
CA PRO A 98 3.22 6.13 -9.68
C PRO A 98 3.79 5.62 -8.36
N LEU A 99 5.04 6.00 -8.09
CA LEU A 99 5.72 5.70 -6.84
C LEU A 99 5.59 6.89 -5.90
N ILE A 100 4.75 6.75 -4.88
CA ILE A 100 4.51 7.76 -3.85
C ILE A 100 4.91 7.15 -2.50
N ALA A 101 6.11 7.48 -2.02
CA ALA A 101 6.66 6.90 -0.78
C ALA A 101 6.35 7.74 0.48
N ASP A 102 5.40 8.66 0.37
CA ASP A 102 4.87 9.39 1.52
C ASP A 102 4.19 8.45 2.51
N LEU A 103 4.58 8.52 3.79
CA LEU A 103 3.91 7.79 4.85
C LEU A 103 2.56 8.45 5.18
N THR A 104 1.46 7.73 4.98
CA THR A 104 0.09 8.28 5.12
C THR A 104 -0.81 7.58 6.13
N ALA A 105 -0.44 6.42 6.66
CA ALA A 105 -1.23 5.62 7.61
C ALA A 105 -0.35 5.09 8.74
N PRO A 106 -0.86 4.60 9.89
CA PRO A 106 -0.02 4.04 10.98
C PRO A 106 0.72 2.73 10.61
N PHE A 107 0.69 2.32 9.35
CA PHE A 107 1.37 1.16 8.79
C PHE A 107 1.88 1.49 7.39
N VAL A 108 2.73 0.64 6.83
CA VAL A 108 3.21 0.72 5.45
C VAL A 108 2.68 -0.47 4.66
N TYR A 109 2.25 -0.21 3.42
CA TYR A 109 1.86 -1.25 2.47
C TYR A 109 2.69 -1.09 1.20
N ALA A 110 3.62 -2.01 0.96
CA ALA A 110 4.51 -2.04 -0.18
C ALA A 110 4.20 -3.24 -1.07
N ARG A 111 4.21 -3.01 -2.38
CA ARG A 111 4.03 -4.04 -3.41
C ARG A 111 5.14 -3.91 -4.42
N ILE A 112 6.06 -4.86 -4.41
CA ILE A 112 7.24 -4.85 -5.28
C ILE A 112 7.02 -5.78 -6.48
N MET A 113 7.44 -5.33 -7.65
CA MET A 113 7.02 -5.88 -8.94
C MET A 113 8.18 -6.22 -9.89
N GLY A 114 9.41 -6.21 -9.38
CA GLY A 114 10.64 -6.24 -10.16
C GLY A 114 11.36 -7.58 -10.18
N THR A 115 10.72 -8.70 -9.83
CA THR A 115 11.42 -9.98 -9.90
C THR A 115 11.85 -10.29 -11.34
N ASP A 116 13.04 -10.84 -11.50
CA ASP A 116 13.66 -11.21 -12.76
C ASP A 116 14.02 -12.71 -12.76
N ALA A 117 13.88 -13.36 -13.92
CA ALA A 117 14.06 -14.80 -14.03
C ALA A 117 15.54 -15.25 -13.95
N SER A 118 16.48 -14.34 -14.26
CA SER A 118 17.93 -14.57 -14.18
C SER A 118 18.42 -14.67 -12.74
N HIS A 119 17.68 -14.14 -11.78
CA HIS A 119 17.97 -14.27 -10.36
C HIS A 119 17.21 -15.46 -9.75
N PRO A 120 17.90 -16.46 -9.17
CA PRO A 120 17.24 -17.59 -8.51
C PRO A 120 16.28 -17.16 -7.39
N ALA A 121 16.63 -16.10 -6.66
CA ALA A 121 15.80 -15.48 -5.63
C ALA A 121 14.86 -14.38 -6.17
N GLY A 122 14.71 -14.25 -7.49
CA GLY A 122 13.89 -13.22 -8.13
C GLY A 122 14.50 -11.83 -8.14
N TYR A 123 15.35 -11.50 -7.18
CA TYR A 123 16.13 -10.26 -7.14
C TYR A 123 17.60 -10.59 -6.95
N SER A 124 18.49 -9.67 -7.29
CA SER A 124 19.89 -9.76 -6.85
C SER A 124 19.97 -9.62 -5.32
N GLU A 125 21.05 -10.13 -4.73
CA GLU A 125 21.29 -10.01 -3.27
C GLU A 125 21.23 -8.55 -2.81
N ARG A 126 21.80 -7.64 -3.61
CA ARG A 126 21.80 -6.19 -3.36
C ARG A 126 20.39 -5.59 -3.33
N GLU A 127 19.52 -6.00 -4.25
CA GLU A 127 18.14 -5.52 -4.32
C GLU A 127 17.31 -6.05 -3.14
N LEU A 128 17.52 -7.31 -2.75
CA LEU A 128 16.90 -7.89 -1.54
C LEU A 128 17.36 -7.14 -0.28
N ASP A 129 18.65 -6.82 -0.17
CA ASP A 129 19.19 -6.03 0.95
C ASP A 129 18.62 -4.61 0.98
N ALA A 130 18.47 -3.98 -0.18
CA ALA A 130 17.85 -2.66 -0.30
C ALA A 130 16.39 -2.69 0.17
N TRP A 131 15.60 -3.66 -0.29
CA TRP A 131 14.21 -3.82 0.15
C TRP A 131 14.07 -4.16 1.63
N ALA A 132 14.94 -5.03 2.18
CA ALA A 132 14.98 -5.32 3.60
C ALA A 132 15.35 -4.08 4.42
N THR A 133 16.31 -3.28 3.96
CA THR A 133 16.71 -2.02 4.61
C THR A 133 15.56 -1.01 4.63
N ARG A 134 14.88 -0.82 3.49
CA ARG A 134 13.67 0.02 3.40
C ARG A 134 12.59 -0.43 4.38
N ALA A 135 12.35 -1.73 4.49
CA ALA A 135 11.40 -2.30 5.44
C ALA A 135 11.76 -2.00 6.91
N ARG A 136 13.04 -2.09 7.29
CA ARG A 136 13.47 -1.72 8.65
C ARG A 136 13.30 -0.23 8.94
N ILE A 137 13.62 0.64 7.98
CA ILE A 137 13.43 2.10 8.10
C ILE A 137 11.94 2.43 8.31
N TRP A 138 11.06 1.84 7.50
CA TRP A 138 9.62 2.00 7.66
C TRP A 138 9.12 1.52 9.02
N ALA A 139 9.61 0.37 9.50
CA ALA A 139 9.23 -0.18 10.80
C ALA A 139 9.58 0.76 11.97
N GLN A 140 10.65 1.55 11.83
CA GLN A 140 11.05 2.58 12.79
C GLN A 140 10.26 3.90 12.67
N GLY A 141 9.32 3.97 11.72
CA GLY A 141 8.50 5.16 11.46
C GLY A 141 9.14 6.19 10.53
N GLU A 142 10.23 5.83 9.88
CA GLU A 142 11.00 6.71 9.00
C GLU A 142 10.71 6.41 7.52
N ALA A 143 11.08 7.34 6.63
CA ALA A 143 10.98 7.15 5.19
C ALA A 143 12.38 6.97 4.57
N PRO A 144 12.60 5.92 3.75
CA PRO A 144 13.86 5.72 3.03
C PRO A 144 14.19 6.92 2.13
N ALA A 145 15.46 7.34 2.15
CA ALA A 145 15.92 8.51 1.39
C ALA A 145 16.00 8.25 -0.13
N ASP A 146 16.06 6.98 -0.53
CA ASP A 146 16.17 6.54 -1.92
C ASP A 146 14.81 6.36 -2.62
N LEU A 147 13.69 6.62 -1.94
CA LEU A 147 12.36 6.56 -2.51
C LEU A 147 11.72 7.95 -2.61
N PRO A 148 11.03 8.27 -3.72
CA PRO A 148 10.51 9.61 -3.95
C PRO A 148 9.33 9.92 -3.01
N ARG A 149 9.39 11.08 -2.37
CA ARG A 149 8.30 11.68 -1.62
C ARG A 149 7.88 12.98 -2.29
N LEU A 150 6.59 13.27 -2.23
CA LEU A 150 6.00 14.50 -2.75
C LEU A 150 5.88 15.56 -1.67
N SER A 151 5.57 15.16 -0.43
CA SER A 151 5.45 16.10 0.68
C SER A 151 6.77 16.24 1.43
N VAL A 152 7.17 17.49 1.67
CA VAL A 152 8.28 17.82 2.59
C VAL A 152 7.93 17.48 4.03
N ASN A 153 6.65 17.55 4.40
CA ASN A 153 6.16 17.29 5.74
C ASN A 153 6.12 15.79 6.02
N MET A 154 6.78 15.39 7.11
CA MET A 154 6.76 14.02 7.61
C MET A 154 5.75 13.87 8.76
N PRO A 155 5.02 12.74 8.82
CA PRO A 155 4.21 12.45 10.00
C PRO A 155 5.11 12.23 11.22
N LYS A 156 4.53 12.34 12.42
CA LYS A 156 5.23 11.98 13.66
C LYS A 156 5.84 10.58 13.55
N ARG A 157 7.11 10.47 13.95
CA ARG A 157 7.83 9.20 14.00
C ARG A 157 7.23 8.31 15.09
N ASN A 158 6.62 7.22 14.66
CA ASN A 158 6.10 6.13 15.48
C ASN A 158 6.43 4.82 14.78
N ALA A 159 6.66 3.74 15.52
CA ALA A 159 6.82 2.41 14.93
C ALA A 159 5.61 2.03 14.08
N ARG A 160 5.83 1.27 13.00
CA ARG A 160 4.81 0.90 12.01
C ARG A 160 4.90 -0.58 11.68
N ASP A 161 3.74 -1.20 11.52
CA ASP A 161 3.66 -2.47 10.81
C ASP A 161 4.04 -2.26 9.34
N VAL A 162 4.80 -3.19 8.77
CA VAL A 162 5.20 -3.15 7.36
C VAL A 162 4.68 -4.39 6.65
N PHE A 163 3.77 -4.18 5.71
CA PHE A 163 3.23 -5.21 4.83
C PHE A 163 3.93 -5.09 3.47
N LEU A 164 4.87 -5.98 3.18
CA LEU A 164 5.63 -6.00 1.94
C LEU A 164 5.31 -7.26 1.14
N TYR A 165 4.80 -7.09 -0.08
CA TYR A 165 4.40 -8.20 -0.95
C TYR A 165 5.18 -8.20 -2.26
N VAL A 166 5.61 -9.38 -2.71
CA VAL A 166 6.22 -9.60 -4.04
C VAL A 166 5.15 -10.10 -5.02
N ILE A 167 4.72 -9.27 -5.98
CA ILE A 167 3.44 -9.50 -6.69
C ILE A 167 3.50 -9.57 -8.22
N ARG A 168 4.63 -9.20 -8.83
CA ARG A 168 4.83 -9.26 -10.29
C ARG A 168 6.32 -9.51 -10.61
N GLY A 169 6.70 -9.42 -11.87
CA GLY A 169 7.99 -9.82 -12.42
C GLY A 169 7.95 -11.26 -12.93
N ALA A 170 9.05 -11.98 -12.78
CA ALA A 170 9.16 -13.41 -12.92
C ALA A 170 8.40 -14.13 -11.79
N LYS A 171 7.06 -14.22 -11.92
CA LYS A 171 6.14 -14.68 -10.85
C LYS A 171 6.54 -15.99 -10.16
N VAL A 172 7.15 -16.93 -10.89
CA VAL A 172 7.66 -18.21 -10.35
C VAL A 172 8.76 -18.01 -9.29
N ARG A 173 9.44 -16.86 -9.31
CA ARG A 173 10.47 -16.45 -8.34
C ARG A 173 9.92 -15.68 -7.14
N ASN A 174 8.67 -15.21 -7.17
CA ASN A 174 8.11 -14.38 -6.11
C ASN A 174 8.14 -15.05 -4.72
N PRO A 175 7.85 -16.37 -4.58
CA PRO A 175 8.02 -17.03 -3.29
C PRO A 175 9.48 -17.04 -2.81
N ALA A 176 10.45 -17.27 -3.70
CA ALA A 176 11.87 -17.25 -3.36
C ALA A 176 12.34 -15.85 -2.94
N ALA A 177 11.88 -14.80 -3.63
CA ALA A 177 12.13 -13.42 -3.26
C ALA A 177 11.56 -13.09 -1.86
N ALA A 178 10.33 -13.52 -1.59
CA ALA A 178 9.70 -13.32 -0.29
C ALA A 178 10.48 -14.03 0.83
N MET A 179 10.90 -15.29 0.61
CA MET A 179 11.74 -16.03 1.57
C MET A 179 13.09 -15.34 1.79
N GLY A 180 13.74 -14.86 0.74
CA GLY A 180 15.01 -14.13 0.84
C GLY A 180 14.89 -12.81 1.61
N LEU A 181 13.74 -12.13 1.52
CA LEU A 181 13.42 -10.96 2.34
C LEU A 181 13.16 -11.33 3.80
N MET A 182 12.42 -12.42 4.06
CA MET A 182 12.14 -12.91 5.41
C MET A 182 13.43 -13.26 6.16
N GLU A 183 14.34 -13.99 5.51
CA GLU A 183 15.65 -14.35 6.06
C GLU A 183 16.43 -13.11 6.50
N ARG A 184 16.54 -12.12 5.61
CA ARG A 184 17.21 -10.84 5.92
C ARG A 184 16.56 -10.10 7.08
N LEU A 185 15.24 -10.18 7.19
CA LEU A 185 14.47 -9.50 8.23
C LEU A 185 14.38 -10.29 9.54
N GLY A 186 14.88 -11.53 9.58
CA GLY A 186 14.76 -12.42 10.74
C GLY A 186 13.31 -12.81 11.04
N ARG A 187 12.53 -13.13 10.00
CA ARG A 187 11.10 -13.49 10.07
C ARG A 187 10.83 -14.92 9.66
#